data_AF-A0A2N9NKB1-F1
#
_entry.id   AF-A0A2N9NKB1-F1
#
_cell.length_a   1.000
_cell.length_b   1.000
_cell.length_c   1.000
_cell.angle_alpha   90.00
_cell.angle_beta   90.00
_cell.angle_gamma   90.00
#
_symmetry.space_group_name_H-M   'P 1'
#
loop_
_entity.id
_entity.type
_entity.pdbx_description
1 polymer ?
#
loop_
_entity_poly.entity_id
_entity_poly.type
_entity_poly.pdbx_seq_one_letter_code
_entity_poly.pdbx_strand_id
1 'polypeptide(L)'
;MARKNSIVAVSAGESHNTALRSDGTVWAWGCNARGQLGNGATNESHTPTQVVGLSNVVAISGRAYHNLALKSDGTVWAWGWNQYGQVWTVG
;
A
#
# COMPACT_ATOMS: atom_id res chain seq x y z
N MET A 1 24.03 -9.42 -9.01
CA MET A 1 22.85 -9.92 -8.27
C MET A 1 21.91 -8.75 -8.00
N ALA A 2 20.62 -8.86 -8.33
CA ALA A 2 19.64 -7.83 -7.96
C ALA A 2 19.46 -7.83 -6.44
N ARG A 3 19.57 -6.65 -5.82
CA ARG A 3 19.38 -6.49 -4.37
C ARG A 3 17.89 -6.64 -4.05
N LYS A 4 17.47 -7.88 -3.75
CA LYS A 4 16.21 -8.13 -3.04
C LYS A 4 16.23 -7.28 -1.76
N ASN A 5 15.20 -6.46 -1.55
CA ASN A 5 15.04 -5.49 -0.45
C ASN A 5 15.47 -4.05 -0.78
N SER A 6 15.70 -3.70 -2.05
CA SER A 6 15.80 -2.28 -2.44
C SER A 6 14.40 -1.68 -2.60
N ILE A 7 14.24 -0.40 -2.26
CA ILE A 7 13.05 0.37 -2.59
C ILE A 7 13.14 0.76 -4.06
N VAL A 8 12.12 0.44 -4.84
CA VAL A 8 12.09 0.66 -6.30
C VAL A 8 11.07 1.73 -6.71
N ALA A 9 10.09 2.04 -5.85
CA ALA A 9 9.18 3.16 -6.03
C ALA A 9 8.67 3.66 -4.68
N VAL A 10 8.27 4.93 -4.65
CA VAL A 10 7.58 5.57 -3.52
C VAL A 10 6.39 6.37 -4.04
N SER A 11 5.34 6.48 -3.23
CA SER A 11 4.21 7.35 -3.49
C SER A 11 3.72 7.98 -2.19
N ALA A 12 3.33 9.24 -2.24
CA ALA A 12 2.74 9.96 -1.11
C ALA A 12 1.23 10.14 -1.30
N GLY A 13 0.48 9.94 -0.23
CA GLY A 13 -0.87 10.46 -0.06
C GLY A 13 -0.83 11.83 0.62
N GLU A 14 -1.93 12.23 1.27
CA GLU A 14 -2.01 13.53 1.96
C GLU A 14 -1.19 13.55 3.26
N SER A 15 -1.26 12.47 4.04
CA SER A 15 -0.54 12.37 5.32
C SER A 15 0.04 10.97 5.56
N HIS A 16 0.13 10.16 4.52
CA HIS A 16 0.73 8.83 4.54
C HIS A 16 1.60 8.62 3.30
N ASN A 17 2.48 7.64 3.38
CA ASN A 17 3.44 7.30 2.34
C ASN A 17 3.37 5.81 2.09
N THR A 18 3.74 5.42 0.87
CA THR A 18 3.87 4.03 0.46
C THR A 18 5.19 3.82 -0.28
N ALA A 19 5.75 2.63 -0.17
CA ALA A 19 6.95 2.23 -0.87
C ALA A 19 6.81 0.80 -1.41
N LEU A 20 7.28 0.61 -2.65
CA LEU A 20 7.38 -0.69 -3.29
C LEU A 20 8.82 -1.19 -3.14
N ARG A 21 8.97 -2.40 -2.61
CA ARG A 21 10.24 -3.11 -2.59
C ARG A 21 10.41 -3.94 -3.85
N SER A 22 11.67 -4.17 -4.24
CA SER A 22 12.05 -5.02 -5.36
C SER A 22 11.63 -6.50 -5.23
N ASP A 23 11.16 -6.91 -4.06
CA ASP A 23 10.59 -8.24 -3.79
C ASP A 23 9.07 -8.30 -4.01
N GLY A 24 8.45 -7.20 -4.46
CA GLY A 24 7.02 -7.11 -4.74
C GLY A 24 6.15 -6.86 -3.51
N THR A 25 6.75 -6.57 -2.34
CA THR A 25 6.01 -6.16 -1.13
C THR A 25 5.80 -4.65 -1.08
N VAL A 26 4.67 -4.23 -0.50
CA VAL A 26 4.33 -2.82 -0.29
C VAL A 26 4.36 -2.49 1.19
N TRP A 27 4.95 -1.35 1.51
CA TRP A 27 5.10 -0.83 2.86
C TRP A 27 4.50 0.56 2.95
N ALA A 28 3.91 0.90 4.09
CA ALA A 28 3.25 2.17 4.31
C ALA A 28 3.55 2.73 5.71
N TRP A 29 3.56 4.06 5.82
CA TRP A 29 3.70 4.79 7.09
C TRP A 29 3.01 6.15 7.03
N GLY A 30 2.78 6.76 8.20
CA GLY A 30 2.05 7.99 8.41
C GLY A 30 0.64 7.76 8.97
N CYS A 31 -0.28 8.65 8.61
CA CYS A 31 -1.67 8.63 9.04
C CYS A 31 -2.39 7.35 8.60
N ASN A 32 -3.18 6.76 9.50
CA ASN A 32 -3.93 5.54 9.25
C ASN A 32 -5.40 5.59 9.70
N ALA A 33 -5.93 6.79 9.98
CA ALA A 33 -7.30 6.96 10.50
C ALA A 33 -8.39 6.35 9.60
N ARG A 34 -8.06 6.03 8.34
CA ARG A 34 -8.93 5.43 7.33
C ARG A 34 -8.39 4.10 6.77
N GLY A 35 -7.42 3.46 7.43
CA GLY A 35 -6.82 2.20 6.96
C GLY A 35 -5.82 2.36 5.81
N GLN A 36 -5.23 3.55 5.63
CA GLN A 36 -4.28 3.84 4.55
C GLN A 36 -3.02 2.98 4.60
N LEU A 37 -2.66 2.45 5.77
CA LEU A 37 -1.50 1.57 5.91
C LEU A 37 -1.77 0.13 5.46
N GLY A 38 -3.04 -0.27 5.31
CA GLY A 38 -3.40 -1.61 4.84
C GLY A 38 -2.85 -2.74 5.71
N ASN A 39 -2.63 -2.49 7.01
CA ASN A 39 -2.06 -3.42 7.97
C ASN A 39 -3.10 -4.07 8.90
N GLY A 40 -4.39 -3.88 8.62
CA GLY A 40 -5.50 -4.36 9.45
C GLY A 40 -5.80 -3.52 10.69
N ALA A 41 -5.10 -2.41 10.92
CA ALA A 41 -5.34 -1.47 12.01
C ALA A 41 -5.71 -0.07 11.47
N THR A 42 -6.11 0.83 12.38
CA THR A 42 -6.39 2.25 12.09
C THR A 42 -5.51 3.23 12.89
N ASN A 43 -4.55 2.72 13.66
CA ASN A 43 -3.53 3.53 14.32
C ASN A 43 -2.47 3.97 13.33
N GLU A 44 -2.06 5.23 13.43
CA GLU A 44 -0.92 5.74 12.65
C GLU A 44 0.38 5.00 12.98
N SER A 45 1.34 5.05 12.06
CA SER A 45 2.67 4.49 12.29
C SER A 45 3.74 5.41 11.71
N HIS A 46 4.72 5.80 12.53
CA HIS A 46 5.85 6.62 12.09
C HIS A 46 7.01 5.78 11.53
N THR A 47 6.86 4.46 11.52
CA THR A 47 7.78 3.51 10.89
C THR A 47 7.07 2.72 9.79
N PRO A 48 7.79 2.28 8.74
CA PRO A 48 7.20 1.46 7.69
C PRO A 48 6.57 0.18 8.24
N THR A 49 5.30 -0.04 7.90
CA THR A 49 4.54 -1.26 8.18
C THR A 49 4.15 -1.93 6.87
N GLN A 50 4.18 -3.26 6.82
CA GLN A 50 3.86 -3.99 5.60
C GLN A 50 2.34 -4.02 5.37
N VAL A 51 1.92 -3.80 4.12
CA VAL A 51 0.53 -4.01 3.69
C VAL A 51 0.27 -5.52 3.68
N VAL A 52 -0.75 -5.97 4.42
CA VAL A 52 -1.05 -7.40 4.55
C VAL A 52 -1.81 -7.94 3.34
N GLY A 53 -1.60 -9.20 2.99
CA GLY A 53 -2.31 -9.87 1.89
C GLY A 53 -1.91 -9.44 0.48
N LEU A 54 -0.93 -8.53 0.34
CA LEU A 54 -0.50 -7.99 -0.95
C LEU A 54 0.92 -8.44 -1.32
N SER A 55 1.07 -9.03 -2.50
CA SER A 55 2.34 -9.53 -3.05
C SER A 55 2.36 -9.41 -4.57
N ASN A 56 3.55 -9.60 -5.16
CA ASN A 56 3.78 -9.52 -6.61
C ASN A 56 3.39 -8.15 -7.20
N VAL A 57 3.57 -7.07 -6.44
CA VAL A 57 3.27 -5.72 -6.89
C VAL A 57 4.38 -5.21 -7.81
N VAL A 58 3.98 -4.59 -8.91
CA VAL A 58 4.87 -4.01 -9.92
C VAL A 58 4.77 -2.49 -10.02
N ALA A 59 3.66 -1.90 -9.55
CA ALA A 59 3.49 -0.45 -9.46
C ALA A 59 2.57 -0.05 -8.31
N ILE A 60 2.78 1.14 -7.77
CA ILE A 60 1.96 1.74 -6.70
C ILE A 60 1.55 3.16 -7.10
N SER A 61 0.40 3.60 -6.59
CA SER A 61 -0.06 4.99 -6.70
C SER A 61 -0.88 5.37 -5.48
N GLY A 62 -0.54 6.50 -4.85
CA GLY A 62 -1.27 7.08 -3.72
C GLY A 62 -1.97 8.35 -4.14
N ARG A 63 -3.21 8.56 -3.69
CA ARG A 63 -3.93 9.82 -3.86
C ARG A 63 -4.83 10.11 -2.66
N ALA A 64 -4.68 11.31 -2.08
CA ALA A 64 -5.40 11.75 -0.89
C ALA A 64 -5.33 10.68 0.23
N TYR A 65 -6.43 9.96 0.48
CA TYR A 65 -6.54 8.92 1.51
C TYR A 65 -6.61 7.49 0.95
N HIS A 66 -6.38 7.30 -0.35
CA HIS A 66 -6.47 5.99 -1.04
C HIS A 66 -5.13 5.60 -1.65
N ASN A 67 -4.95 4.30 -1.83
CA ASN A 67 -3.81 3.71 -2.51
C ASN A 67 -4.27 2.67 -3.52
N LEU A 68 -3.48 2.52 -4.58
CA LEU A 68 -3.62 1.51 -5.63
C LEU A 68 -2.31 0.74 -5.77
N ALA A 69 -2.43 -0.55 -6.02
CA ALA A 69 -1.30 -1.40 -6.42
C ALA A 69 -1.66 -2.23 -7.64
N LEU A 70 -0.79 -2.23 -8.63
CA LEU A 70 -0.87 -3.13 -9.78
C LEU A 70 -0.01 -4.36 -9.50
N LYS A 71 -0.63 -5.54 -9.58
CA LYS A 71 0.08 -6.83 -9.50
C LYS A 71 0.62 -7.25 -10.86
N SER A 72 1.63 -8.10 -10.85
CA SER A 72 2.23 -8.66 -12.07
C SER A 72 1.26 -9.51 -12.91
N ASP A 73 0.16 -9.98 -12.31
CA ASP A 73 -0.92 -10.71 -13.00
C ASP A 73 -1.96 -9.78 -13.66
N GLY A 74 -1.77 -8.46 -13.58
CA GLY A 74 -2.70 -7.45 -14.11
C GLY A 74 -3.82 -7.04 -13.16
N THR A 75 -3.94 -7.67 -11.99
CA THR A 75 -4.96 -7.31 -10.98
C THR A 75 -4.60 -5.99 -10.32
N VAL A 76 -5.59 -5.11 -10.15
CA VAL A 76 -5.44 -3.88 -9.36
C VAL A 76 -6.09 -4.06 -7.99
N TRP A 77 -5.34 -3.73 -6.94
CA TRP A 77 -5.81 -3.68 -5.56
C TRP A 77 -5.94 -2.23 -5.11
N ALA A 78 -6.96 -1.94 -4.30
CA ALA A 78 -7.18 -0.63 -3.70
C ALA A 78 -7.38 -0.76 -2.19
N TRP A 79 -6.86 0.19 -1.41
CA TRP A 79 -7.10 0.27 0.03
C TRP A 79 -7.01 1.72 0.53
N GLY A 80 -7.37 1.94 1.80
CA GLY A 80 -7.47 3.26 2.42
C GLY A 80 -8.93 3.69 2.61
N TRP A 81 -9.18 5.00 2.56
CA TRP A 81 -10.50 5.54 2.86
C TRP A 81 -11.58 4.90 1.98
N ASN A 82 -12.67 4.47 2.59
CA ASN A 82 -13.72 3.80 1.85
C ASN A 82 -15.10 4.14 2.45
N GLN A 83 -15.54 5.40 2.30
CA GLN A 83 -16.88 5.83 2.73
C GLN A 83 -18.03 5.32 1.83
N TYR A 84 -17.73 4.67 0.70
CA TYR A 84 -18.73 4.24 -0.30
C TYR A 84 -18.65 2.75 -0.72
N GLY A 85 -17.95 1.89 0.02
CA GLY A 85 -17.93 0.44 -0.27
C GLY A 85 -17.15 0.01 -1.53
N GLN A 86 -16.20 0.80 -2.00
CA GLN A 86 -15.42 0.54 -3.23
C GLN A 86 -14.27 -0.47 -3.08
N VAL A 87 -14.02 -1.02 -1.89
CA VAL A 87 -12.98 -2.03 -1.70
C VAL A 87 -13.63 -3.40 -1.57
N TRP A 88 -13.58 -4.15 -2.68
CA TRP A 88 -13.71 -5.60 -2.68
C TRP A 88 -12.63 -6.18 -1.76
N THR A 89 -13.03 -6.62 -0.57
CA THR A 89 -12.22 -7.55 0.22
C THR A 89 -12.37 -8.91 -0.44
N VAL A 90 -11.31 -9.41 -1.10
CA VAL A 90 -11.26 -10.83 -1.45
C VAL A 90 -11.01 -11.60 -0.14
N GLY A 91 -12.05 -12.28 0.33
CA GLY A 91 -11.90 -13.54 1.05
C GLY A 91 -11.86 -14.69 0.06
#